data_AF-A0A1W1VRG8-F1
#
_entry.id   AF-A0A1W1VRG8-F1
#
_cell.length_a   1.000
_cell.length_b   1.000
_cell.length_c   1.000
_cell.angle_alpha   90.00
_cell.angle_beta   90.00
_cell.angle_gamma   90.00
#
_symmetry.space_group_name_H-M   'P 1'
#
loop_
_entity.id
_entity.type
_entity.pdbx_description
1 polymer ?
#
loop_
_entity_poly.entity_id
_entity_poly.type
_entity_poly.pdbx_seq_one_letter_code
_entity_poly.pdbx_strand_id
1 'polypeptide(L)'
;MGGVTSSSPRGPSRREWFSELIGRTRFVVLIAVVAVLLVAFSLFLQGTLLALYTIYETWRDMLREGVDQGTGEVAVAFLEVVSTMLKAVVFYLIGVGLYSLFIRPLNLTSALGVESLSDLEQKVVSVVIVILGVTFLEHFIAWKDPQDTLYFAASLALAGGALVFFQRVHRGQGGDLQQPEAKLRARRELFEHDTEQRHIREQDVKRAEQATEGKAEGEVDAAGGAA
;
A
#
# COMPACT_ATOMS: atom_id res chain seq x y z
N MET A 1 -55.19 34.04 24.63
CA MET A 1 -55.29 32.58 24.43
C MET A 1 -53.94 32.06 23.97
N GLY A 2 -53.25 31.32 24.83
CA GLY A 2 -51.94 30.74 24.54
C GLY A 2 -52.07 29.40 23.83
N GLY A 3 -51.43 29.25 22.68
CA GLY A 3 -51.29 27.98 21.98
C GLY A 3 -50.00 27.30 22.43
N VAL A 4 -50.14 26.27 23.25
CA VAL A 4 -49.05 25.33 23.59
C VAL A 4 -48.93 24.34 22.43
N THR A 5 -47.85 24.41 21.67
CA THR A 5 -47.48 23.35 20.72
C THR A 5 -46.65 22.30 21.46
N SER A 6 -47.23 21.11 21.56
CA SER A 6 -46.62 19.91 22.15
C SER A 6 -45.40 19.45 21.35
N SER A 7 -44.22 19.47 21.95
CA SER A 7 -43.04 18.79 21.44
C SER A 7 -43.09 17.30 21.80
N SER A 8 -43.31 16.45 20.79
CA SER A 8 -43.24 14.98 20.95
C SER A 8 -41.81 14.51 21.26
N PRO A 9 -41.59 13.64 22.26
CA PRO A 9 -40.29 13.02 22.50
C PRO A 9 -40.02 11.93 21.45
N ARG A 10 -38.95 12.08 20.66
CA ARG A 10 -38.47 11.05 19.73
C ARG A 10 -37.82 9.92 20.55
N GLY A 11 -38.40 8.72 20.49
CA GLY A 11 -37.84 7.52 21.12
C GLY A 11 -36.47 7.12 20.53
N PRO A 12 -35.68 6.31 21.27
CA PRO A 12 -34.31 5.94 20.88
C PRO A 12 -34.31 5.22 19.53
N SER A 13 -33.50 5.74 18.62
CA SER A 13 -33.48 5.29 17.23
C SER A 13 -32.76 3.94 17.13
N ARG A 14 -33.29 2.99 16.34
CA ARG A 14 -32.66 1.68 16.04
C ARG A 14 -31.16 1.76 15.71
N ARG A 15 -30.67 2.92 15.26
CA ARG A 15 -29.28 3.16 14.85
C ARG A 15 -28.28 2.99 16.01
N GLU A 16 -28.67 3.31 17.25
CA GLU A 16 -27.80 3.16 18.43
C GLU A 16 -27.50 1.68 18.71
N TRP A 17 -28.53 0.82 18.68
CA TRP A 17 -28.38 -0.62 18.96
C TRP A 17 -27.56 -1.35 17.88
N PHE A 18 -27.75 -1.02 16.59
CA PHE A 18 -26.92 -1.56 15.51
C PHE A 18 -25.47 -1.09 15.60
N SER A 19 -25.22 0.16 16.02
CA SER A 19 -23.86 0.68 16.20
C SER A 19 -23.10 -0.02 17.32
N GLU A 20 -23.82 -0.45 18.37
CA GLU A 20 -23.25 -1.15 19.51
C GLU A 20 -22.91 -2.62 19.20
N LEU A 21 -23.75 -3.30 18.40
CA LEU A 21 -23.46 -4.64 17.87
C LEU A 21 -22.31 -4.64 16.85
N ILE A 22 -22.25 -3.64 15.96
CA ILE A 22 -21.11 -3.48 15.03
C ILE A 22 -19.83 -3.09 15.79
N GLY A 23 -19.95 -2.30 16.86
CA GLY A 23 -18.84 -2.00 17.77
C GLY A 23 -18.31 -3.23 18.54
N ARG A 24 -19.04 -4.35 18.54
CA ARG A 24 -18.62 -5.64 19.14
C ARG A 24 -17.79 -6.48 18.15
N THR A 25 -18.08 -6.42 16.85
CA THR A 25 -17.37 -7.23 15.82
C THR A 25 -15.92 -6.78 15.63
N ARG A 26 -15.63 -5.48 15.78
CA ARG A 26 -14.24 -4.96 15.77
C ARG A 26 -13.34 -5.59 16.84
N PHE A 27 -13.88 -5.99 17.99
CA PHE A 27 -13.07 -6.60 19.06
C PHE A 27 -12.61 -8.01 18.70
N VAL A 28 -13.42 -8.77 17.95
CA VAL A 28 -13.03 -10.09 17.44
C VAL A 28 -11.88 -9.97 16.45
N VAL A 29 -11.97 -9.00 15.54
CA VAL A 29 -10.90 -8.74 14.56
C VAL A 29 -9.62 -8.23 15.25
N LEU A 30 -9.75 -7.42 16.30
CA LEU A 30 -8.59 -6.94 17.06
C LEU A 30 -7.75 -8.10 17.63
N ILE A 31 -8.39 -9.15 18.13
CA ILE A 31 -7.70 -10.34 18.63
C ILE A 31 -6.90 -11.01 17.50
N ALA A 32 -7.50 -11.16 16.31
CA ALA A 32 -6.81 -11.72 15.15
C ALA A 32 -5.63 -10.85 14.69
N VAL A 33 -5.80 -9.53 14.64
CA VAL A 33 -4.74 -8.57 14.31
C VAL A 33 -3.56 -8.71 15.28
N VAL A 34 -3.83 -8.71 16.59
CA VAL A 34 -2.79 -8.85 17.61
C VAL A 34 -2.07 -10.19 17.47
N ALA A 35 -2.80 -11.29 17.25
CA ALA A 35 -2.19 -12.60 17.03
C ALA A 35 -1.27 -12.61 15.80
N VAL A 36 -1.69 -12.06 14.67
CA VAL A 36 -0.88 -11.97 13.44
C VAL A 36 0.37 -11.10 13.66
N LEU A 37 0.24 -9.98 14.37
CA LEU A 37 1.39 -9.13 14.70
C LEU A 37 2.38 -9.83 15.65
N LEU A 38 1.90 -10.63 16.60
CA LEU A 38 2.75 -11.43 17.48
C LEU A 38 3.49 -12.52 16.70
N VAL A 39 2.84 -13.16 15.72
CA VAL A 39 3.51 -14.11 14.80
C VAL A 39 4.59 -13.39 13.99
N ALA A 40 4.29 -12.23 13.41
CA ALA A 40 5.27 -11.44 12.67
C ALA A 40 6.47 -11.06 13.55
N PHE A 41 6.21 -10.60 14.77
CA PHE A 41 7.25 -10.28 15.76
C PHE A 41 8.11 -11.50 16.12
N SER A 42 7.48 -12.66 16.33
CA SER A 42 8.20 -13.91 16.61
C SER A 42 9.08 -14.34 15.44
N LEU A 43 8.59 -14.21 14.21
CA LEU A 43 9.38 -14.49 13.00
C LEU A 43 10.54 -13.51 12.81
N PHE A 44 10.35 -12.23 13.14
CA PHE A 44 11.45 -11.27 13.17
C PHE A 44 12.52 -11.71 14.19
N LEU A 45 12.11 -12.05 15.40
CA LEU A 45 13.06 -12.47 16.43
C LEU A 45 13.81 -13.75 16.02
N GLN A 46 13.07 -14.75 15.53
CA GLN A 46 13.64 -16.00 15.03
C GLN A 46 14.62 -15.77 13.88
N GLY A 47 14.22 -15.00 12.86
CA GLY A 47 15.10 -14.76 11.73
C GLY A 47 16.31 -13.90 12.11
N THR A 48 16.21 -12.99 13.09
CA THR A 48 17.35 -12.21 13.58
C THR A 48 18.35 -13.13 14.29
N LEU A 49 17.85 -14.04 15.14
CA LEU A 49 18.70 -15.03 15.79
C LEU A 49 19.36 -15.97 14.77
N LEU A 50 18.60 -16.44 13.78
CA LEU A 50 19.12 -17.26 12.70
C LEU A 50 20.20 -16.51 11.91
N ALA A 51 19.97 -15.25 11.54
CA ALA A 51 20.94 -14.41 10.84
C ALA A 51 22.24 -14.26 11.64
N LEU A 52 22.13 -13.93 12.94
CA LEU A 52 23.29 -13.79 13.82
C LEU A 52 24.08 -15.10 13.91
N TYR A 53 23.38 -16.22 14.06
CA TYR A 53 23.99 -17.54 14.12
C TYR A 53 24.73 -17.88 12.82
N THR A 54 24.06 -17.76 11.67
CA THR A 54 24.64 -18.07 10.35
C THR A 54 25.84 -17.18 10.03
N ILE A 55 25.76 -15.88 10.34
CA ILE A 55 26.89 -14.96 10.14
C ILE A 55 28.06 -15.37 11.03
N TYR A 56 27.81 -15.63 12.32
CA TYR A 56 28.86 -16.02 13.25
C TYR A 56 29.56 -17.32 12.85
N GLU A 57 28.80 -18.34 12.46
CA GLU A 57 29.33 -19.62 11.98
C GLU A 57 30.15 -19.43 10.69
N THR A 58 29.61 -18.73 9.70
CA THR A 58 30.31 -18.44 8.44
C THR A 58 31.66 -17.73 8.67
N TRP A 59 31.67 -16.70 9.52
CA TRP A 59 32.91 -15.99 9.85
C TRP A 59 33.91 -16.88 10.61
N ARG A 60 33.42 -17.65 11.59
CA ARG A 60 34.26 -18.57 12.37
C ARG A 60 34.93 -19.59 11.45
N ASP A 61 34.19 -20.17 10.52
CA ASP A 61 34.69 -21.21 9.62
C ASP A 61 35.68 -20.63 8.60
N MET A 62 35.38 -19.45 8.04
CA MET A 62 36.33 -18.72 7.18
C MET A 62 37.66 -18.40 7.88
N LEU A 63 37.61 -18.01 9.17
CA LEU A 63 38.78 -17.67 9.97
C LEU A 63 39.61 -18.90 10.39
N ARG A 64 38.99 -20.08 10.52
CA ARG A 64 39.65 -21.31 11.00
C ARG A 64 40.14 -22.22 9.87
N GLU A 65 39.36 -22.37 8.81
CA GLU A 65 39.54 -23.43 7.80
C GLU A 65 39.85 -22.89 6.41
N GLY A 66 39.79 -21.56 6.19
CA GLY A 66 40.02 -20.93 4.89
C GLY A 66 38.81 -21.01 3.95
N VAL A 67 38.93 -20.42 2.76
CA VAL A 67 37.81 -20.15 1.82
C VAL A 67 37.26 -21.40 1.11
N ASP A 68 37.89 -22.57 1.26
CA ASP A 68 37.67 -23.73 0.38
C ASP A 68 36.52 -24.68 0.77
N GLN A 69 35.83 -24.45 1.89
CA GLN A 69 34.76 -25.35 2.34
C GLN A 69 33.36 -24.72 2.22
N GLY A 70 32.46 -25.38 1.47
CA GLY A 70 31.01 -25.32 1.73
C GLY A 70 30.22 -24.12 1.20
N THR A 71 30.63 -23.45 0.11
CA THR A 71 29.89 -22.28 -0.44
C THR A 71 28.41 -22.54 -0.72
N GLY A 72 28.04 -23.78 -1.08
CA GLY A 72 26.65 -24.18 -1.30
C GLY A 72 25.80 -24.24 -0.03
N GLU A 73 26.33 -24.79 1.06
CA GLU A 73 25.61 -24.88 2.34
C GLU A 73 25.43 -23.49 2.97
N VAL A 74 26.45 -22.65 2.86
CA VAL A 74 26.40 -21.25 3.27
C VAL A 74 25.31 -20.50 2.49
N ALA A 75 25.24 -20.67 1.16
CA ALA A 75 24.21 -20.04 0.34
C ALA A 75 22.78 -20.46 0.74
N VAL A 76 22.57 -21.74 1.04
CA VAL A 76 21.28 -22.27 1.52
C VAL A 76 20.90 -21.65 2.87
N ALA A 77 21.84 -21.56 3.82
CA ALA A 77 21.60 -20.96 5.13
C ALA A 77 21.24 -19.46 5.02
N PHE A 78 21.93 -18.70 4.16
CA PHE A 78 21.56 -17.30 3.90
C PHE A 78 20.19 -17.18 3.23
N LEU A 79 19.85 -18.08 2.33
CA LEU A 79 18.54 -18.09 1.68
C LEU A 79 17.42 -18.35 2.70
N GLU A 80 17.63 -19.25 3.65
CA GLU A 80 16.70 -19.53 4.74
C GLU A 80 16.48 -18.30 5.65
N VAL A 81 17.55 -17.56 5.97
CA VAL A 81 17.49 -16.29 6.72
C VAL A 81 16.63 -15.27 5.98
N VAL A 82 16.90 -15.06 4.69
CA VAL A 82 16.16 -14.10 3.86
C VAL A 82 14.69 -14.51 3.73
N SER A 83 14.43 -15.80 3.48
CA SER A 83 13.09 -16.39 3.41
C SER A 83 12.29 -16.15 4.68
N THR A 84 12.91 -16.38 5.84
CA THR A 84 12.29 -16.20 7.16
C THR A 84 11.98 -14.73 7.45
N MET A 85 12.92 -13.83 7.14
CA MET A 85 12.73 -12.39 7.28
C MET A 85 11.61 -11.86 6.37
N LEU A 86 11.54 -12.34 5.13
CA LEU A 86 10.50 -11.94 4.19
C LEU A 86 9.11 -12.37 4.67
N LYS A 87 8.98 -13.59 5.20
CA LYS A 87 7.76 -14.05 5.87
C LYS A 87 7.36 -13.09 6.99
N ALA A 88 8.30 -12.71 7.87
CA ALA A 88 8.03 -11.81 8.99
C ALA A 88 7.47 -10.45 8.54
N VAL A 89 8.12 -9.81 7.55
CA VAL A 89 7.66 -8.54 6.98
C VAL A 89 6.25 -8.66 6.41
N VAL A 90 5.95 -9.77 5.75
CA VAL A 90 4.63 -9.96 5.15
C VAL A 90 3.57 -10.14 6.21
N PHE A 91 3.78 -11.00 7.22
CA PHE A 91 2.83 -11.14 8.32
C PHE A 91 2.60 -9.80 9.03
N TYR A 92 3.65 -8.97 9.15
CA TYR A 92 3.51 -7.61 9.66
C TYR A 92 2.62 -6.74 8.75
N LEU A 93 2.87 -6.72 7.44
CA LEU A 93 2.04 -5.98 6.49
C LEU A 93 0.58 -6.47 6.49
N ILE A 94 0.35 -7.77 6.64
CA ILE A 94 -0.98 -8.35 6.76
C ILE A 94 -1.66 -7.86 8.04
N GLY A 95 -0.98 -7.94 9.19
CA GLY A 95 -1.51 -7.48 10.47
C GLY A 95 -1.84 -5.99 10.44
N VAL A 96 -0.96 -5.15 9.90
CA VAL A 96 -1.17 -3.71 9.72
C VAL A 96 -2.31 -3.43 8.72
N GLY A 97 -2.41 -4.20 7.64
CA GLY A 97 -3.49 -4.12 6.66
C GLY A 97 -4.86 -4.44 7.25
N LEU A 98 -4.96 -5.54 8.00
CA LEU A 98 -6.17 -5.91 8.76
C LEU A 98 -6.53 -4.83 9.79
N TYR A 99 -5.55 -4.30 10.50
CA TYR A 99 -5.78 -3.21 11.45
C TYR A 99 -6.35 -1.98 10.75
N SER A 100 -5.76 -1.60 9.61
CA SER A 100 -6.18 -0.41 8.86
C SER A 100 -7.62 -0.54 8.37
N LEU A 101 -7.97 -1.70 7.83
CA LEU A 101 -9.25 -1.94 7.19
C LEU A 101 -10.42 -2.05 8.16
N PHE A 102 -10.20 -2.63 9.35
CA PHE A 102 -11.27 -2.87 10.31
C PHE A 102 -11.32 -1.90 11.49
N ILE A 103 -10.21 -1.21 11.80
CA ILE A 103 -10.13 -0.33 12.97
C ILE A 103 -9.99 1.13 12.56
N ARG A 104 -8.88 1.51 11.92
CA ARG A 104 -8.61 2.91 11.55
C ARG A 104 -7.71 2.98 10.32
N PRO A 105 -8.06 3.76 9.29
CA PRO A 105 -7.20 3.92 8.13
C PRO A 105 -5.84 4.48 8.55
N LEU A 106 -4.77 3.79 8.15
CA LEU A 106 -3.39 4.24 8.35
C LEU A 106 -2.82 4.81 7.06
N ASN A 107 -2.07 5.91 7.14
CA ASN A 107 -1.40 6.50 5.96
C ASN A 107 -0.43 5.51 5.29
N LEU A 108 0.19 4.60 6.04
CA LEU A 108 1.07 3.57 5.50
C LEU A 108 0.35 2.63 4.52
N THR A 109 -0.89 2.24 4.81
CA THR A 109 -1.64 1.32 3.93
C THR A 109 -2.11 2.01 2.65
N SER A 110 -2.41 3.30 2.68
CA SER A 110 -2.72 4.08 1.48
C SER A 110 -1.51 4.23 0.57
N ALA A 111 -0.31 4.43 1.13
CA ALA A 111 0.93 4.42 0.36
C ALA A 111 1.26 3.04 -0.24
N LEU A 112 0.80 1.96 0.39
CA LEU A 112 0.98 0.57 -0.05
C LEU A 112 -0.20 0.05 -0.91
N GLY A 113 -1.21 0.89 -1.20
CA GLY A 113 -2.41 0.51 -1.96
C GLY A 113 -3.17 -0.67 -1.34
N VAL A 114 -3.27 -0.76 -0.01
CA VAL A 114 -4.15 -1.72 0.69
C VAL A 114 -5.42 -0.96 1.09
N GLU A 115 -6.45 -0.96 0.25
CA GLU A 115 -7.70 -0.24 0.54
C GLU A 115 -8.88 -1.20 0.75
N SER A 116 -8.74 -2.46 0.37
CA SER A 116 -9.79 -3.49 0.45
C SER A 116 -9.31 -4.82 1.03
N LEU A 117 -10.27 -5.66 1.44
CA LEU A 117 -10.00 -7.05 1.87
C LEU A 117 -9.37 -7.87 0.73
N SER A 118 -9.82 -7.64 -0.51
CA SER A 118 -9.26 -8.29 -1.70
C SER A 118 -7.80 -7.92 -1.92
N ASP A 119 -7.38 -6.70 -1.62
CA ASP A 119 -5.97 -6.31 -1.76
C ASP A 119 -5.10 -7.04 -0.74
N LEU A 120 -5.63 -7.23 0.46
CA LEU A 120 -4.95 -7.97 1.51
C LEU A 120 -4.83 -9.46 1.14
N GLU A 121 -5.92 -10.07 0.68
CA GLU A 121 -5.94 -11.46 0.19
C GLU A 121 -4.92 -11.66 -0.94
N GLN A 122 -4.92 -10.78 -1.94
CA GLN A 122 -3.97 -10.85 -3.06
C GLN A 122 -2.51 -10.72 -2.59
N LYS A 123 -2.24 -9.89 -1.58
CA LYS A 123 -0.89 -9.73 -1.00
C LYS A 123 -0.47 -10.98 -0.23
N VAL A 124 -1.37 -11.60 0.53
CA VAL A 124 -1.13 -12.90 1.19
C VAL A 124 -0.77 -13.96 0.16
N VAL A 125 -1.58 -14.14 -0.88
CA VAL A 125 -1.36 -15.13 -1.94
C VAL A 125 -0.04 -14.87 -2.66
N SER A 126 0.27 -13.62 -2.98
CA SER A 126 1.53 -13.23 -3.62
C SER A 126 2.75 -13.66 -2.80
N VAL A 127 2.66 -13.58 -1.47
CA VAL A 127 3.78 -13.95 -0.60
C VAL A 127 3.88 -15.45 -0.43
N VAL A 128 2.75 -16.16 -0.33
CA VAL A 128 2.76 -17.63 -0.34
C VAL A 128 3.51 -18.15 -1.57
N ILE A 129 3.25 -17.56 -2.74
CA ILE A 129 3.98 -17.89 -3.97
C ILE A 129 5.49 -17.62 -3.83
N VAL A 130 5.88 -16.49 -3.22
CA VAL A 130 7.30 -16.18 -2.99
C VAL A 130 7.95 -17.18 -2.03
N ILE A 131 7.27 -17.55 -0.94
CA ILE A 131 7.75 -18.54 0.03
C ILE A 131 7.97 -19.89 -0.67
N LEU A 132 7.00 -20.35 -1.46
CA LEU A 132 7.10 -21.57 -2.26
C LEU A 132 8.31 -21.52 -3.20
N GLY A 133 8.53 -20.39 -3.88
CA GLY A 133 9.68 -20.20 -4.77
C GLY A 133 11.03 -20.19 -4.05
N VAL A 134 11.12 -19.56 -2.87
CA VAL A 134 12.35 -19.53 -2.09
C VAL A 134 12.66 -20.92 -1.50
N THR A 135 11.65 -21.61 -0.95
CA THR A 135 11.81 -22.99 -0.45
C THR A 135 12.22 -23.97 -1.57
N PHE A 136 11.75 -23.73 -2.80
CA PHE A 136 12.24 -24.48 -3.95
C PHE A 136 13.72 -24.26 -4.21
N LEU A 137 14.14 -23.00 -4.22
CA LEU A 137 15.52 -22.64 -4.46
C LEU A 137 16.44 -23.17 -3.37
N GLU A 138 16.02 -23.13 -2.10
CA GLU A 138 16.71 -23.76 -0.95
C GLU A 138 16.94 -25.26 -1.22
N HIS A 139 15.89 -25.99 -1.60
CA HIS A 139 15.98 -27.42 -1.88
C HIS A 139 16.78 -27.74 -3.15
N PHE A 140 16.66 -26.91 -4.18
CA PHE A 140 17.34 -27.08 -5.46
C PHE A 140 18.85 -26.87 -5.34
N ILE A 141 19.29 -25.90 -4.53
CA ILE A 141 20.73 -25.69 -4.26
C ILE A 141 21.29 -26.84 -3.43
N ALA A 142 20.51 -27.37 -2.48
CA ALA A 142 20.89 -28.50 -1.62
C ALA A 142 20.67 -29.89 -2.26
N TRP A 143 20.35 -29.97 -3.55
CA TRP A 143 19.93 -31.21 -4.21
C TRP A 143 20.99 -32.31 -4.14
N LYS A 144 20.53 -33.54 -3.85
CA LYS A 144 21.37 -34.76 -3.80
C LYS A 144 20.88 -35.84 -4.74
N ASP A 145 19.56 -35.98 -4.88
CA ASP A 145 18.91 -36.94 -5.77
C ASP A 145 18.10 -36.22 -6.86
N PRO A 146 18.42 -36.42 -8.16
CA PRO A 146 17.68 -35.84 -9.27
C PRO A 146 16.19 -36.24 -9.31
N GLN A 147 15.83 -37.46 -8.89
CA GLN A 147 14.46 -37.96 -8.97
C GLN A 147 13.57 -37.32 -7.90
N ASP A 148 14.03 -37.26 -6.66
CA ASP A 148 13.30 -36.59 -5.58
C ASP A 148 13.11 -35.10 -5.87
N THR A 149 14.15 -34.46 -6.42
CA THR A 149 14.08 -33.05 -6.84
C THR A 149 13.02 -32.84 -7.92
N LEU A 150 12.88 -33.79 -8.85
CA LEU A 150 11.86 -33.72 -9.90
C LEU A 150 10.44 -33.85 -9.32
N TYR A 151 10.21 -34.79 -8.40
CA TYR A 151 8.91 -34.96 -7.74
C TYR A 151 8.53 -33.74 -6.88
N PHE A 152 9.52 -33.17 -6.19
CA PHE A 152 9.33 -31.94 -5.42
C PHE A 152 9.00 -30.76 -6.33
N ALA A 153 9.77 -30.58 -7.42
CA ALA A 153 9.53 -29.54 -8.42
C ALA A 153 8.14 -29.67 -9.06
N ALA A 154 7.72 -30.89 -9.40
CA ALA A 154 6.40 -31.15 -9.99
C ALA A 154 5.26 -30.82 -9.01
N SER A 155 5.38 -31.25 -7.75
CA SER A 155 4.39 -30.95 -6.70
C SER A 155 4.28 -29.45 -6.46
N LEU A 156 5.41 -28.76 -6.43
CA LEU A 156 5.46 -27.32 -6.29
C LEU A 156 4.88 -26.59 -7.50
N ALA A 157 5.19 -27.03 -8.72
CA ALA A 157 4.66 -26.44 -9.94
C ALA A 157 3.13 -26.59 -10.01
N LEU A 158 2.58 -27.71 -9.53
CA LEU A 158 1.14 -27.90 -9.40
C LEU A 158 0.53 -26.95 -8.35
N ALA A 159 1.09 -26.90 -7.14
CA ALA A 159 0.58 -26.05 -6.07
C ALA A 159 0.71 -24.56 -6.40
N GLY A 160 1.90 -24.13 -6.80
CA GLY A 160 2.20 -22.75 -7.22
C GLY A 160 1.43 -22.37 -8.49
N GLY A 161 1.32 -23.27 -9.46
CA GLY A 161 0.51 -23.07 -10.66
C GLY A 161 -0.96 -22.88 -10.35
N ALA A 162 -1.53 -23.66 -9.45
CA ALA A 162 -2.91 -23.50 -8.98
C ALA A 162 -3.13 -22.16 -8.27
N LEU A 163 -2.20 -21.74 -7.42
CA LEU A 163 -2.23 -20.43 -6.73
C LEU A 163 -2.12 -19.26 -7.72
N VAL A 164 -1.20 -19.33 -8.68
CA VAL A 164 -1.04 -18.30 -9.72
C VAL A 164 -2.27 -18.24 -10.62
N PHE A 165 -2.84 -19.39 -10.97
CA PHE A 165 -4.08 -19.45 -11.75
C PHE A 165 -5.25 -18.83 -10.96
N PHE A 166 -5.42 -19.19 -9.69
CA PHE A 166 -6.41 -18.58 -8.80
C PHE A 166 -6.25 -17.06 -8.74
N GLN A 167 -5.00 -16.59 -8.57
CA GLN A 167 -4.69 -15.16 -8.54
C GLN A 167 -5.00 -14.49 -9.87
N ARG A 168 -4.71 -15.11 -11.02
CA ARG A 168 -5.00 -14.57 -12.35
C ARG A 168 -6.51 -14.45 -12.61
N VAL A 169 -7.28 -15.44 -12.18
CA VAL A 169 -8.75 -15.45 -12.31
C VAL A 169 -9.37 -14.37 -11.41
N HIS A 170 -8.90 -14.21 -10.17
CA HIS A 170 -9.44 -13.24 -9.21
C HIS A 170 -8.85 -11.83 -9.36
N ARG A 171 -7.69 -11.66 -10.00
CA ARG A 171 -7.12 -10.32 -10.31
C ARG A 171 -7.98 -9.51 -11.27
N GLY A 172 -8.89 -10.15 -12.01
CA GLY A 172 -9.82 -9.47 -12.92
C GLY A 172 -10.79 -8.49 -12.25
N GLN A 173 -10.85 -8.46 -10.90
CA GLN A 173 -11.86 -7.67 -10.17
C GLN A 173 -11.29 -6.60 -9.22
N GLY A 174 -9.96 -6.54 -9.01
CA GLY A 174 -9.35 -5.66 -7.99
C GLY A 174 -8.10 -4.89 -8.43
N GLY A 175 -7.82 -4.83 -9.73
CA GLY A 175 -6.69 -4.05 -10.25
C GLY A 175 -7.12 -2.62 -10.56
N ASP A 176 -6.83 -1.70 -9.65
CA ASP A 176 -6.88 -0.25 -9.82
C ASP A 176 -5.84 0.25 -10.86
N LEU A 177 -5.93 -0.31 -12.06
CA LEU A 177 -5.29 0.16 -13.29
C LEU A 177 -6.25 1.06 -14.10
N GLN A 178 -7.35 1.55 -13.48
CA GLN A 178 -8.35 2.42 -14.14
C GLN A 178 -8.14 3.93 -13.86
N GLN A 179 -7.11 4.32 -13.12
CA GLN A 179 -6.72 5.73 -13.04
C GLN A 179 -5.95 6.33 -14.24
N PRO A 180 -5.46 5.62 -15.28
CA PRO A 180 -4.96 6.30 -16.46
C PRO A 180 -6.11 7.04 -17.17
N GLU A 181 -7.28 6.41 -17.35
CA GLU A 181 -8.39 7.06 -18.05
C GLU A 181 -9.00 8.21 -17.26
N ALA A 182 -9.24 8.06 -15.95
CA ALA A 182 -9.80 9.14 -15.14
C ALA A 182 -8.87 10.37 -15.11
N LYS A 183 -7.56 10.14 -15.04
CA LYS A 183 -6.54 11.21 -15.03
C LYS A 183 -6.32 11.79 -16.42
N LEU A 184 -6.45 11.00 -17.50
CA LEU A 184 -6.42 11.47 -18.88
C LEU A 184 -7.70 12.25 -19.24
N ARG A 185 -8.87 11.85 -18.74
CA ARG A 185 -10.14 12.58 -18.88
C ARG A 185 -10.10 13.88 -18.10
N ALA A 186 -9.70 13.85 -16.83
CA ALA A 186 -9.52 15.07 -16.04
C ALA A 186 -8.50 16.02 -16.69
N ARG A 187 -7.40 15.51 -17.26
CA ARG A 187 -6.43 16.31 -18.00
C ARG A 187 -7.01 16.84 -19.32
N ARG A 188 -7.81 16.06 -20.04
CA ARG A 188 -8.49 16.48 -21.28
C ARG A 188 -9.54 17.56 -20.99
N GLU A 189 -10.38 17.37 -19.97
CA GLU A 189 -11.39 18.34 -19.52
C GLU A 189 -10.74 19.65 -19.04
N LEU A 190 -9.62 19.57 -18.30
CA LEU A 190 -8.85 20.75 -17.90
C LEU A 190 -8.29 21.53 -19.11
N PHE A 191 -7.87 20.83 -20.17
CA PHE A 191 -7.40 21.47 -21.40
C PHE A 191 -8.52 21.94 -22.34
N GLU A 192 -9.72 21.38 -22.23
CA GLU A 192 -10.86 21.70 -23.09
C GLU A 192 -11.65 22.92 -22.57
N HIS A 193 -11.47 23.31 -21.30
CA HIS A 193 -12.10 24.50 -20.70
C HIS A 193 -11.19 25.75 -20.65
N ASP A 194 -9.90 25.65 -21.02
CA ASP A 194 -8.98 26.81 -20.98
C ASP A 194 -9.02 27.68 -22.25
N THR A 195 -9.89 27.34 -23.22
CA THR A 195 -10.27 28.21 -24.33
C THR A 195 -11.53 29.04 -24.01
N GLU A 196 -11.66 29.53 -22.78
CA GLU A 196 -12.59 30.62 -22.50
C GLU A 196 -11.97 31.92 -23.05
N GLN A 197 -12.36 32.29 -24.27
CA GLN A 197 -12.03 33.58 -24.86
C GLN A 197 -12.37 34.67 -23.84
N ARG A 198 -11.36 35.37 -23.32
CA ARG A 198 -11.56 36.65 -22.61
C ARG A 198 -12.27 37.60 -23.57
N HIS A 199 -13.59 37.63 -23.50
CA HIS A 199 -14.40 38.63 -24.17
C HIS A 199 -14.12 39.95 -23.46
N ILE A 200 -13.12 40.69 -23.95
CA ILE A 200 -12.86 42.05 -23.50
C ILE A 200 -14.09 42.86 -23.90
N ARG A 201 -14.93 43.17 -22.92
CA ARG A 201 -16.12 44.00 -23.13
C ARG A 201 -15.61 45.40 -23.50
N GLU A 202 -16.26 46.09 -24.44
CA GLU A 202 -15.86 47.47 -24.83
C GLU A 202 -15.72 48.43 -23.62
N GLN A 203 -16.39 48.14 -22.51
CA GLN A 203 -16.26 48.88 -21.24
C GLN A 203 -14.88 48.73 -20.58
N ASP A 204 -14.22 47.58 -20.72
CA ASP A 204 -12.88 47.34 -20.17
C ASP A 204 -11.81 48.07 -20.99
N VAL A 205 -12.03 48.20 -22.30
CA VAL A 205 -11.18 49.01 -23.19
C VAL A 205 -11.30 50.50 -22.82
N LYS A 206 -12.52 51.00 -22.61
CA LYS A 206 -12.75 52.39 -22.16
C LYS A 206 -12.16 52.67 -20.79
N ARG A 207 -12.18 51.70 -19.87
CA ARG A 207 -11.53 51.82 -18.55
C ARG A 207 -10.01 51.88 -18.67
N ALA A 208 -9.42 51.14 -19.61
CA ALA A 208 -7.99 51.18 -19.90
C ALA A 208 -7.59 52.50 -20.57
N GLU A 209 -8.41 53.04 -21.48
CA GLU A 209 -8.20 54.37 -22.08
C GLU A 209 -8.24 55.47 -21.01
N GLN A 210 -9.26 55.50 -20.17
CA GLN A 210 -9.38 56.48 -19.08
C GLN A 210 -8.23 56.40 -18.06
N ALA A 211 -7.74 55.19 -17.77
CA ALA A 211 -6.57 55.01 -16.91
C ALA A 211 -5.27 55.49 -17.57
N THR A 212 -5.20 55.48 -18.90
CA THR A 212 -4.03 55.98 -19.66
C THR A 212 -4.09 57.50 -19.79
N GLU A 213 -5.27 58.08 -20.03
CA GLU A 213 -5.48 59.53 -20.09
C GLU A 213 -5.23 60.20 -18.74
N GLY A 214 -5.73 59.64 -17.63
CA GLY A 214 -5.46 60.17 -16.30
C GLY A 214 -3.99 60.10 -15.89
N LYS A 215 -3.22 59.16 -16.46
CA LYS A 215 -1.76 59.09 -16.25
C LYS A 215 -1.01 60.11 -17.10
N ALA A 216 -1.49 60.42 -18.30
CA ALA A 216 -0.94 61.47 -19.14
C ALA A 216 -1.18 62.86 -18.52
N GLU A 217 -2.37 63.14 -17.99
CA GLU A 217 -2.69 64.40 -17.31
C GLU A 217 -1.86 64.59 -16.03
N GLY A 218 -1.63 63.52 -15.25
CA GLY A 218 -0.76 63.57 -14.06
C GLY A 218 0.73 63.79 -14.37
N GLU A 219 1.20 63.44 -15.58
CA GLU A 219 2.59 63.66 -16.00
C GLU A 219 2.82 65.09 -16.51
N VAL A 220 1.79 65.77 -17.02
CA VAL A 220 1.88 67.19 -17.44
C VAL A 220 2.00 68.13 -16.23
N ASP A 221 1.29 67.84 -15.13
CA ASP A 221 1.35 68.66 -13.91
C ASP A 221 2.69 68.51 -13.14
N ALA A 222 3.35 67.36 -13.25
CA ALA A 222 4.68 67.14 -12.65
C ALA A 222 5.80 67.92 -13.39
N ALA A 223 5.60 68.28 -14.65
CA ALA A 223 6.56 69.06 -15.44
C ALA A 223 6.39 70.59 -15.29
N GLY A 224 5.25 71.07 -14.78
CA GLY A 224 4.98 72.49 -14.54
C GLY A 224 5.51 73.06 -13.20
N GLY A 225 6.06 72.20 -12.33
CA GLY A 225 6.57 72.58 -11.00
C GLY A 225 8.07 72.85 -10.91
N ALA A 226 8.78 72.89 -12.03
CA ALA A 226 10.23 73.09 -12.06
C ALA A 226 10.67 74.03 -13.21
N ALA A 227 10.09 75.23 -13.28
CA ALA A 227 10.71 76.43 -13.87
C ALA A 227 9.88 77.68 -13.53
#